data_AF-A0A1H0WWC1-F1
#
_entry.id   AF-A0A1H0WWC1-F1
#
_cell.length_a   1.000
_cell.length_b   1.000
_cell.length_c   1.000
_cell.angle_alpha   90.00
_cell.angle_beta   90.00
_cell.angle_gamma   90.00
#
_symmetry.space_group_name_H-M   'P 1'
#
loop_
_entity.id
_entity.type
_entity.pdbx_description
1 polymer ?
#
loop_
_entity_poly.entity_id
_entity_poly.type
_entity_poly.pdbx_seq_one_letter_code
_entity_poly.pdbx_strand_id
1 'polypeptide(L)'
;MDLGRVEYFLNQYSRMTDEELATLVVTRRGVMVEEAVEALQRVLDRRDVSAFVGEINATVVDLKAQAAGYEQERERQRAVNRQIPRALLIVAAAAIAIFSVAAIFRSMT
;
A
#
# COMPACT_ATOMS: atom_id res chain seq x y z
N MET A 1 -15.89 -9.83 -31.61
CA MET A 1 -14.88 -8.76 -31.68
C MET A 1 -15.35 -7.72 -32.68
N ASP A 2 -15.62 -6.50 -32.21
CA ASP A 2 -16.08 -5.38 -33.02
C ASP A 2 -14.91 -4.47 -33.43
N LEU A 3 -14.53 -4.52 -34.71
CA LEU A 3 -13.40 -3.76 -35.25
C LEU A 3 -13.56 -2.24 -35.09
N GLY A 4 -14.79 -1.71 -35.16
CA GLY A 4 -15.03 -0.28 -34.99
C GLY A 4 -14.78 0.20 -33.56
N ARG A 5 -15.07 -0.65 -32.57
CA ARG A 5 -14.74 -0.37 -31.17
C ARG A 5 -13.24 -0.44 -30.90
N VAL A 6 -12.54 -1.41 -31.50
CA VAL A 6 -11.07 -1.52 -31.38
C VAL A 6 -10.40 -0.25 -31.92
N GLU A 7 -10.80 0.24 -33.09
CA GLU A 7 -10.27 1.50 -33.65
C GLU A 7 -10.58 2.72 -32.79
N TYR A 8 -11.79 2.80 -32.21
CA TYR A 8 -12.16 3.86 -31.28
C TYR A 8 -11.19 3.91 -30.09
N PHE A 9 -10.94 2.78 -29.43
CA PHE A 9 -10.02 2.70 -28.29
C PHE A 9 -8.57 2.95 -28.70
N LEU A 10 -8.14 2.47 -29.86
CA LEU A 10 -6.81 2.74 -30.41
C LEU A 10 -6.56 4.24 -30.62
N ASN A 11 -7.53 4.94 -31.21
CA ASN A 11 -7.43 6.39 -31.41
C ASN A 11 -7.43 7.14 -30.07
N GLN A 12 -8.17 6.66 -29.07
CA GLN A 12 -8.17 7.26 -27.75
C GLN A 12 -6.81 7.07 -27.05
N TYR A 13 -6.35 5.82 -26.93
CA TYR A 13 -5.12 5.45 -26.20
C TYR A 13 -3.84 5.95 -26.87
N SER A 14 -3.81 6.06 -28.20
CA SER A 14 -2.64 6.62 -28.91
C SER A 14 -2.36 8.08 -28.59
N ARG A 15 -3.36 8.83 -28.09
CA ARG A 15 -3.24 10.23 -27.70
C ARG A 15 -2.91 10.41 -26.22
N MET A 16 -2.93 9.33 -25.44
CA MET A 16 -2.65 9.36 -24.01
C MET A 16 -1.15 9.41 -23.74
N THR A 17 -0.79 9.99 -22.60
CA THR A 17 0.58 9.97 -22.08
C THR A 17 0.93 8.60 -21.50
N ASP A 18 2.21 8.34 -21.29
CA ASP A 18 2.66 7.07 -20.68
C ASP A 18 2.12 6.89 -19.26
N GLU A 19 1.97 7.97 -18.49
CA GLU A 19 1.38 7.94 -17.13
C GLU A 19 -0.12 7.58 -17.16
N GLU A 20 -0.85 8.12 -18.12
CA GLU A 20 -2.27 7.80 -18.32
C GLU A 20 -2.47 6.33 -18.73
N LEU A 21 -1.60 5.84 -19.62
CA LEU A 21 -1.58 4.42 -20.02
C LEU A 21 -1.16 3.51 -18.85
N ALA A 22 -0.17 3.91 -18.04
CA ALA A 22 0.22 3.19 -16.83
C ALA A 22 -0.95 3.05 -15.86
N THR A 23 -1.68 4.15 -15.65
CA THR A 23 -2.84 4.20 -14.77
C THR A 23 -3.94 3.25 -15.27
N LEU A 24 -4.20 3.22 -16.58
CA LEU A 24 -5.15 2.27 -17.19
C LEU A 24 -4.75 0.82 -16.95
N VAL A 25 -3.47 0.48 -17.15
CA VAL A 25 -2.92 -0.87 -16.94
C VAL A 25 -3.06 -1.30 -15.47
N VAL A 26 -2.74 -0.41 -14.53
CA VAL A 26 -2.74 -0.72 -13.09
C VAL A 26 -4.16 -0.78 -12.52
N THR A 27 -5.03 0.15 -12.90
CA THR A 27 -6.32 0.35 -12.21
C THR A 27 -7.51 -0.29 -12.91
N ARG A 28 -7.46 -0.49 -14.23
CA ARG A 28 -8.66 -0.85 -15.02
C ARG A 28 -8.52 -2.11 -15.87
N ARG A 29 -7.30 -2.67 -16.02
CA ARG A 29 -7.06 -3.83 -16.90
C ARG A 29 -8.01 -5.03 -16.64
N GLY A 30 -8.39 -5.28 -15.39
CA GLY A 30 -9.29 -6.39 -15.03
C GLY A 30 -10.78 -6.16 -15.32
N VAL A 31 -11.20 -4.94 -15.66
CA VAL A 31 -12.61 -4.56 -15.90
C VAL A 31 -12.84 -3.98 -17.30
N MET A 32 -11.82 -3.99 -18.15
CA MET A 32 -11.89 -3.51 -19.52
C MET A 32 -12.59 -4.53 -20.42
N VAL A 33 -13.38 -4.03 -21.37
CA VAL A 33 -13.94 -4.85 -22.45
C VAL A 33 -12.81 -5.36 -23.35
N GLU A 34 -13.02 -6.51 -23.99
CA GLU A 34 -12.00 -7.23 -24.76
C GLU A 34 -11.37 -6.34 -25.85
N GLU A 35 -12.20 -5.56 -26.56
CA GLU A 35 -11.72 -4.62 -27.59
C GLU A 35 -10.81 -3.51 -27.04
N ALA A 36 -11.04 -3.08 -25.80
CA ALA A 36 -10.22 -2.06 -25.14
C ALA A 36 -8.88 -2.66 -24.66
N VAL A 37 -8.88 -3.91 -24.20
CA VAL A 37 -7.64 -4.61 -23.82
C VAL A 37 -6.75 -4.81 -25.04
N GLU A 38 -7.32 -5.23 -26.16
CA GLU A 38 -6.57 -5.43 -27.41
C GLU A 38 -5.99 -4.11 -27.95
N ALA A 39 -6.81 -3.04 -27.98
CA ALA A 39 -6.34 -1.72 -28.40
C ALA A 39 -5.20 -1.20 -27.50
N LEU A 40 -5.32 -1.39 -26.18
CA LEU A 40 -4.29 -1.01 -25.22
C LEU A 40 -3.00 -1.81 -25.47
N GLN A 41 -3.09 -3.12 -25.69
CA GLN A 41 -1.93 -3.94 -26.05
C GLN A 41 -1.27 -3.47 -27.34
N ARG A 42 -2.02 -3.17 -28.40
CA ARG A 42 -1.44 -2.67 -29.66
C ARG A 42 -0.75 -1.31 -29.54
N VAL A 43 -1.29 -0.41 -28.69
CA VAL A 43 -0.67 0.89 -28.41
C VAL A 43 0.59 0.72 -27.59
N LEU A 44 0.55 -0.18 -26.60
CA LEU A 44 1.73 -0.54 -25.84
C LEU A 44 2.77 -1.15 -26.79
N ASP A 45 2.46 -2.19 -27.57
CA ASP A 45 3.40 -2.89 -28.49
C ASP A 45 4.11 -1.98 -29.50
N ARG A 46 3.52 -0.83 -29.84
CA ARG A 46 4.17 0.20 -30.68
C ARG A 46 5.12 1.12 -29.90
N ARG A 47 4.89 1.31 -28.61
CA ARG A 47 5.84 1.92 -27.68
C ARG A 47 6.81 0.83 -27.22
N ASP A 48 7.98 1.20 -26.71
CA ASP A 48 8.97 0.23 -26.27
C ASP A 48 8.52 -0.44 -24.96
N VAL A 49 7.56 -1.38 -25.06
CA VAL A 49 6.85 -2.06 -23.95
C VAL A 49 7.81 -2.67 -22.96
N SER A 50 8.93 -3.20 -23.45
CA SER A 50 9.87 -3.93 -22.60
C SER A 50 10.50 -3.01 -21.56
N ALA A 51 10.83 -1.77 -21.94
CA ALA A 51 11.40 -0.79 -21.02
C ALA A 51 10.34 -0.31 -20.01
N PHE A 52 9.15 0.04 -20.50
CA PHE A 52 8.06 0.58 -19.69
C PHE A 52 7.48 -0.44 -18.68
N VAL A 53 7.24 -1.68 -19.13
CA VAL A 53 6.79 -2.78 -18.24
C VAL A 53 7.90 -3.19 -17.28
N GLY A 54 9.17 -3.08 -17.70
CA GLY A 54 10.33 -3.27 -16.84
C GLY A 54 10.36 -2.30 -15.66
N GLU A 55 10.20 -1.00 -15.92
CA GLU A 55 10.16 0.03 -14.88
C GLU A 55 8.95 -0.11 -13.93
N ILE A 56 7.76 -0.41 -14.47
CA ILE A 56 6.57 -0.64 -13.65
C ILE A 56 6.77 -1.87 -12.75
N ASN A 57 7.26 -2.98 -13.29
CA ASN A 57 7.50 -4.19 -12.50
C ASN A 57 8.57 -3.96 -11.44
N ALA A 58 9.66 -3.26 -11.76
CA ALA A 58 10.70 -2.91 -10.79
C ALA A 58 10.14 -2.06 -9.65
N THR A 59 9.30 -1.07 -9.97
CA THR A 59 8.66 -0.20 -8.98
C THR A 59 7.68 -0.96 -8.08
N VAL A 60 6.88 -1.87 -8.67
CA VAL A 60 5.96 -2.72 -7.89
C VAL A 60 6.73 -3.69 -6.98
N VAL A 61 7.85 -4.23 -7.43
CA VAL A 61 8.72 -5.10 -6.63
C VAL A 61 9.32 -4.33 -5.45
N ASP A 62 9.81 -3.11 -5.67
CA ASP A 62 10.35 -2.27 -4.61
C ASP A 62 9.28 -1.88 -3.57
N LEU A 63 8.09 -1.49 -4.03
CA LEU A 63 6.96 -1.19 -3.14
C LEU A 63 6.52 -2.40 -2.31
N LYS A 64 6.53 -3.61 -2.90
CA LYS A 64 6.26 -4.85 -2.15
C LYS A 64 7.34 -5.16 -1.13
N ALA A 65 8.61 -4.93 -1.47
CA ALA A 65 9.72 -5.11 -0.54
C ALA A 65 9.63 -4.13 0.65
N GLN A 66 9.30 -2.86 0.38
CA GLN A 66 9.05 -1.88 1.43
C GLN A 66 7.86 -2.27 2.30
N ALA A 67 6.73 -2.70 1.70
CA ALA A 67 5.55 -3.14 2.44
C ALA A 67 5.85 -4.34 3.36
N ALA A 68 6.61 -5.32 2.87
CA ALA A 68 7.04 -6.47 3.68
C ALA A 68 7.95 -6.06 4.85
N GLY A 69 8.84 -5.08 4.64
CA GLY A 69 9.64 -4.48 5.71
C GLY A 69 8.77 -3.79 6.78
N TYR A 70 7.77 -3.02 6.37
CA TYR A 70 6.83 -2.37 7.29
C TYR A 70 5.95 -3.37 8.07
N GLU A 71 5.58 -4.50 7.48
CA GLU A 71 4.87 -5.58 8.19
C GLU A 71 5.76 -6.26 9.23
N GLN A 72 7.03 -6.56 8.91
CA GLN A 72 7.99 -7.10 9.88
C GLN A 72 8.27 -6.13 11.04
N GLU A 73 8.42 -4.84 10.76
CA GLU A 73 8.62 -3.83 11.81
C GLU A 73 7.38 -3.69 12.71
N ARG A 74 6.17 -3.81 12.13
CA ARG A 74 4.91 -3.84 12.89
C ARG A 74 4.77 -5.09 13.75
N GLU A 75 5.18 -6.25 13.26
CA GLU A 75 5.19 -7.49 14.05
C GLU A 75 6.20 -7.43 15.19
N ARG A 76 7.39 -6.89 14.97
CA ARG A 76 8.39 -6.63 16.02
C ARG A 76 7.85 -5.66 17.08
N GLN A 77 7.24 -4.55 16.67
CA GLN A 77 6.63 -3.59 17.61
C GLN A 77 5.48 -4.23 18.42
N ARG A 78 4.66 -5.10 17.81
CA ARG A 78 3.61 -5.84 18.51
C ARG A 78 4.17 -6.90 19.47
N ALA A 79 5.27 -7.57 19.11
CA ALA A 79 5.94 -8.53 19.97
C ALA A 79 6.55 -7.87 21.21
N VAL A 80 7.17 -6.69 21.04
CA VAL A 80 7.69 -5.88 22.16
C VAL A 80 6.54 -5.37 23.05
N ASN A 81 5.43 -4.90 22.47
CA ASN A 81 4.30 -4.38 23.25
C ASN A 81 3.49 -5.49 23.97
N ARG A 82 3.62 -6.75 23.56
CA ARG A 82 3.04 -7.92 24.26
C ARG A 82 3.83 -8.34 25.49
N GLN A 83 5.11 -7.94 25.61
CA GLN A 83 6.00 -8.39 26.68
C GLN A 83 5.84 -7.62 28.00
N ILE A 84 5.00 -6.59 28.08
CA ILE A 84 4.63 -5.99 29.37
C ILE A 84 3.37 -6.70 29.88
N PRO A 85 3.47 -7.64 30.84
CA PRO A 85 2.28 -8.29 31.37
C PRO A 85 1.40 -7.22 32.03
N ARG A 86 0.09 -7.22 31.69
CA ARG A 86 -0.90 -6.28 32.24
C ARG A 86 -0.85 -6.19 33.77
N ALA A 87 -0.48 -7.29 34.43
CA ALA A 87 -0.26 -7.34 35.87
C ALA A 87 0.81 -6.34 36.36
N LEU A 88 1.90 -6.14 35.61
CA LEU A 88 2.99 -5.23 35.97
C LEU A 88 2.56 -3.77 35.86
N LEU A 89 1.75 -3.43 34.85
CA LEU A 89 1.13 -2.10 34.71
C LEU A 89 0.13 -1.82 35.84
N ILE A 90 -0.67 -2.81 36.23
CA ILE A 90 -1.63 -2.68 37.34
C ILE A 90 -0.89 -2.51 38.68
N VAL A 91 0.17 -3.29 38.92
CA VAL A 91 0.98 -3.18 40.14
C VAL A 91 1.70 -1.83 40.20
N ALA A 92 2.27 -1.36 39.10
CA ALA A 92 2.90 -0.04 39.03
C ALA A 92 1.89 1.09 39.28
N ALA A 93 0.70 1.02 38.67
CA ALA A 93 -0.36 2.01 38.89
C ALA A 93 -0.88 2.00 40.34
N ALA A 94 -1.04 0.82 40.94
CA ALA A 94 -1.44 0.68 42.34
C ALA A 94 -0.37 1.23 43.31
N ALA A 95 0.92 0.97 43.04
CA ALA A 95 2.02 1.51 43.84
C ALA A 95 2.06 3.05 43.79
N ILE A 96 1.85 3.65 42.61
CA ILE A 96 1.80 5.11 42.45
C ILE A 96 0.61 5.70 43.21
N ALA A 97 -0.57 5.08 43.14
CA ALA A 97 -1.76 5.53 43.85
C ALA A 97 -1.56 5.49 45.39
N ILE A 98 -0.94 4.43 45.90
CA ILE A 98 -0.64 4.31 47.34
C ILE A 98 0.39 5.37 47.76
N PHE A 99 1.43 5.60 46.96
CA PHE A 99 2.45 6.60 47.26
C PHE A 99 1.88 8.02 47.25
N SER A 100 1.00 8.33 46.31
CA SER A 100 0.38 9.66 46.22
C SER A 100 -0.60 9.91 47.37
N VAL A 101 -1.37 8.90 47.80
CA VAL A 101 -2.22 9.01 49.00
C VAL A 101 -1.38 9.21 50.28
N ALA A 102 -0.29 8.46 50.44
CA ALA A 102 0.61 8.61 51.58
C ALA A 102 1.32 9.98 51.62
N ALA A 103 1.72 10.51 50.46
CA ALA A 103 2.32 11.83 50.33
C ALA A 103 1.34 12.96 50.69
N ILE A 104 0.07 12.84 50.26
CA ILE A 104 -0.98 13.81 50.59
C ILE A 104 -1.23 13.80 52.10
N PHE A 105 -1.40 12.62 52.72
CA PHE A 105 -1.59 12.51 54.17
C PHE A 105 -0.43 13.10 54.97
N ARG A 106 0.82 12.85 54.55
CA ARG A 106 2.02 13.40 55.21
C ARG A 106 2.14 14.92 55.09
N SER A 107 1.52 15.54 54.07
CA SER A 107 1.51 16.99 53.91
C SER A 107 0.46 17.72 54.77
N MET A 108 -0.48 16.98 55.39
CA MET A 108 -1.58 17.52 56.20
C MET A 108 -1.42 17.37 57.72
N THR A 109 -0.42 16.60 58.18
CA THR A 109 0.05 16.54 59.58
C THR A 109 1.33 17.35 59.76
#